data_AF-A0A962UNZ9-F1
#
_entry.id   AF-A0A962UNZ9-F1
#
_cell.length_a   1.000
_cell.length_b   1.000
_cell.length_c   1.000
_cell.angle_alpha   90.00
_cell.angle_beta   90.00
_cell.angle_gamma   90.00
#
_symmetry.space_group_name_H-M   'P 1'
#
loop_
_entity.id
_entity.type
_entity.pdbx_description
1 polymer ?
#
loop_
_entity_poly.entity_id
_entity_poly.type
_entity_poly.pdbx_seq_one_letter_code
_entity_poly.pdbx_strand_id
1 'polypeptide(L)' 'MSRSTTITTASQTLWRVLESYDLDPAPVFRQAGLDPAQWNEPGARFEDVRLDQAWLIATELT' A
#
# COMPACT_ATOMS: atom_id res chain seq x y z
N MET A 1 8.88 20.15 -5.70
CA MET A 1 9.11 18.71 -5.47
C MET A 1 8.14 17.96 -6.38
N SER A 2 8.62 17.15 -7.32
CA SER A 2 7.74 16.36 -8.21
C SER A 2 7.08 15.25 -7.40
N ARG A 3 5.75 15.18 -7.43
CA ARG A 3 4.94 14.10 -6.85
C ARG A 3 5.11 12.86 -7.74
N SER A 4 6.05 11.98 -7.41
CA SER A 4 6.13 10.66 -8.05
C SER A 4 4.91 9.84 -7.65
N THR A 5 4.42 9.07 -8.61
CA THR A 5 3.25 8.22 -8.46
C THR A 5 3.64 6.83 -8.89
N THR A 6 3.63 5.88 -7.96
CA THR A 6 3.95 4.49 -8.24
C THR A 6 2.76 3.79 -8.90
N ILE A 7 3.07 2.96 -9.89
CA ILE A 7 2.09 2.09 -10.54
C ILE A 7 1.52 1.14 -9.48
N THR A 8 0.19 0.98 -9.50
CA THR A 8 -0.64 0.15 -8.61
C THR A 8 -0.06 -1.24 -8.26
N THR A 9 0.79 -1.79 -9.13
CA THR A 9 1.53 -3.03 -8.92
C THR A 9 2.32 -3.07 -7.61
N ALA A 10 2.98 -1.98 -7.18
CA ALA A 10 3.79 -2.01 -5.97
C ALA A 10 2.95 -2.13 -4.69
N SER A 11 1.79 -1.46 -4.64
CA SER A 11 0.83 -1.62 -3.54
C SER A 11 0.24 -3.03 -3.48
N GLN A 12 -0.02 -3.66 -4.62
CA GLN A 12 -0.51 -5.04 -4.66
C GLN A 12 0.56 -6.04 -4.21
N THR A 13 1.84 -5.74 -4.46
CA THR A 13 2.96 -6.56 -3.95
C THR A 13 3.00 -6.55 -2.43
N LEU A 14 2.95 -5.38 -1.78
CA LEU A 14 2.94 -5.29 -0.31
C LEU A 14 1.74 -6.04 0.29
N TRP A 15 0.56 -5.92 -0.33
CA TRP A 15 -0.63 -6.65 0.10
C TRP A 15 -0.40 -8.16 0.13
N ARG A 16 0.11 -8.73 -0.97
CA ARG A 16 0.39 -10.18 -1.06
C ARG A 16 1.48 -10.63 -0.09
N VAL A 17 2.48 -9.78 0.16
CA VAL A 17 3.52 -10.07 1.15
C VAL A 17 2.90 -10.21 2.54
N LEU A 18 2.06 -9.27 2.96
CA LEU A 18 1.37 -9.33 4.25
C LEU A 18 0.49 -10.59 4.37
N GLU A 19 -0.29 -10.93 3.33
CA GLU A 19 -1.07 -12.18 3.29
C GLU A 19 -0.19 -13.43 3.44
N SER A 20 1.03 -13.43 2.87
CA SER A 20 1.96 -14.57 2.97
C SER A 20 2.53 -14.78 4.38
N TYR A 21 2.44 -13.77 5.25
CA TYR A 21 2.78 -13.84 6.67
C TYR A 21 1.55 -14.08 7.57
N ASP A 22 0.41 -14.47 7.00
CA ASP A 22 -0.88 -14.60 7.70
C ASP A 22 -1.35 -13.29 8.38
N LEU A 23 -0.91 -12.13 7.88
CA LEU A 23 -1.34 -10.81 8.36
C LEU A 23 -2.50 -10.28 7.52
N ASP A 24 -3.46 -9.62 8.19
CA ASP A 24 -4.49 -8.83 7.49
C ASP A 24 -3.86 -7.54 6.95
N PRO A 25 -3.83 -7.31 5.63
CA PRO A 25 -3.25 -6.10 5.06
C PRO A 25 -4.16 -4.86 5.18
N ALA A 26 -5.47 -5.04 5.36
CA ALA A 26 -6.44 -3.94 5.34
C ALA A 26 -6.22 -2.88 6.45
N PRO A 27 -5.84 -3.24 7.70
CA PRO A 27 -5.46 -2.27 8.74
C PRO A 27 -4.21 -1.47 8.37
N VAL A 28 -3.19 -2.12 7.81
CA VAL A 28 -1.91 -1.49 7.41
C VAL A 28 -2.16 -0.42 6.35
N PHE A 29 -2.94 -0.75 5.32
CA PHE A 29 -3.28 0.17 4.24
C PHE A 29 -4.14 1.33 4.72
N ARG A 30 -5.17 1.06 5.53
CA ARG A 30 -6.02 2.13 6.11
C ARG A 30 -5.22 3.08 7.00
N GLN A 31 -4.30 2.57 7.82
CA GLN A 31 -3.45 3.39 8.68
C GLN A 31 -2.47 4.25 7.88
N ALA A 32 -1.99 3.75 6.74
CA ALA A 32 -1.18 4.51 5.78
C ALA A 32 -2.01 5.50 4.91
N GLY A 33 -3.34 5.54 5.08
CA GLY A 33 -4.23 6.37 4.27
C GLY A 33 -4.36 5.89 2.82
N LEU A 34 -4.08 4.61 2.56
CA LEU A 34 -4.30 3.95 1.28
C LEU A 34 -5.66 3.26 1.29
N ASP A 35 -6.44 3.46 0.23
CA ASP A 35 -7.69 2.73 0.03
C ASP A 35 -7.49 1.68 -1.07
N PRO A 36 -7.51 0.37 -0.74
CA PRO A 36 -7.41 -0.71 -1.71
C PRO A 36 -8.51 -0.68 -2.79
N ALA A 37 -9.65 -0.04 -2.53
CA ALA A 37 -10.72 0.11 -3.52
C ALA A 37 -10.25 0.90 -4.76
N GLN A 38 -9.25 1.77 -4.62
CA GLN A 38 -8.66 2.55 -5.72
C GLN A 38 -7.96 1.67 -6.76
N TRP A 39 -7.67 0.40 -6.49
CA TRP A 39 -7.11 -0.52 -7.49
C TRP A 39 -8.02 -0.77 -8.68
N ASN A 40 -9.34 -0.62 -8.49
CA ASN A 40 -10.32 -0.83 -9.54
C ASN A 40 -10.59 0.45 -10.35
N GLU A 41 -10.00 1.59 -9.96
CA GLU A 41 -10.19 2.86 -10.65
C GLU A 41 -9.17 3.01 -11.79
N PRO A 42 -9.63 3.12 -13.06
CA PRO A 42 -8.74 3.33 -14.19
C PRO A 42 -7.91 4.61 -14.03
N GLY A 43 -6.59 4.47 -13.97
CA GLY A 43 -5.68 5.61 -13.83
C GLY A 43 -5.46 6.10 -12.40
N ALA A 44 -6.03 5.42 -11.39
CA ALA A 44 -5.69 5.68 -10.00
C ALA A 44 -4.20 5.47 -9.74
N ARG A 45 -3.66 6.36 -8.91
CA ARG A 45 -2.25 6.43 -8.55
C ARG A 45 -2.18 6.63 -7.05
N PHE A 46 -1.35 5.84 -6.38
CA PHE A 46 -1.03 6.09 -4.99
C PHE A 46 0.05 7.15 -4.87
N GLU A 47 -0.05 7.96 -3.83
CA GLU A 47 1.06 8.82 -3.43
C GLU A 47 2.18 7.94 -2.87
N ASP A 48 3.39 8.06 -3.41
CA ASP A 48 4.54 7.26 -2.98
C ASP A 48 4.78 7.33 -1.47
N VAL A 49 4.62 8.51 -0.88
CA VAL A 49 4.77 8.75 0.57
C VAL A 49 3.82 7.88 1.40
N ARG A 50 2.62 7.59 0.91
CA ARG A 50 1.67 6.71 1.62
C ARG A 50 2.05 5.25 1.47
N LEU A 51 2.60 4.85 0.32
CA LEU A 51 3.10 3.49 0.14
C LEU A 51 4.32 3.22 1.02
N ASP A 52 5.24 4.19 1.14
CA ASP A 52 6.37 4.13 2.08
C ASP A 52 5.89 3.98 3.53
N GLN A 53 4.85 4.72 3.92
CA GLN A 53 4.26 4.61 5.25
C GLN A 53 3.66 3.21 5.50
N ALA A 54 3.02 2.61 4.49
CA ALA A 54 2.48 1.25 4.61
C ALA A 54 3.59 0.20 4.80
N TRP A 55 4.74 0.37 4.13
CA TRP A 55 5.92 -0.47 4.35
C TRP A 55 6.47 -0.35 5.77
N LEU A 56 6.57 0.87 6.31
CA LEU A 56 7.03 1.07 7.68
C LEU A 56 6.12 0.40 8.71
N ILE A 57 4.80 0.58 8.57
CA ILE A 57 3.82 -0.07 9.46
C ILE A 57 3.94 -1.60 9.38
N ALA A 58 4.13 -2.15 8.17
CA ALA A 58 4.31 -3.59 7.98
C ALA A 58 5.56 -4.11 8.71
N THR A 59 6.67 -3.37 8.70
CA THR A 59 7.90 -3.79 9.41
C THR A 59 7.79 -3.78 10.93
N GLU A 60 6.78 -3.12 11.50
CA GLU A 60 6.52 -3.17 12.95
C GLU A 60 5.72 -4.41 13.37
N LEU A 61 5.19 -5.18 12.40
CA LEU A 61 4.34 -6.36 12.63
C LEU A 61 5.09 -7.71 12.52
N THR A 62 6.35 -7.69 12.06
CA THR A 62 7.19 -8.87 11.80
C THR A 62 8.53 -8.76 12.52
#